data_AF-A0A7C1JYI3-F1
#
_entry.id   AF-A0A7C1JYI3-F1
#
_cell.length_a   1.000
_cell.length_b   1.000
_cell.length_c   1.000
_cell.angle_alpha   90.00
_cell.angle_beta   90.00
_cell.angle_gamma   90.00
#
_symmetry.space_group_name_H-M   'P 1'
#
loop_
_entity.id
_entity.type
_entity.pdbx_description
1 polymer ?
#
loop_
_entity_poly.entity_id
_entity_poly.type
_entity_poly.pdbx_seq_one_letter_code
_entity_poly.pdbx_strand_id
1 'polypeptide(L)'
;MRNLLLLSVLAAGCYLSIAWGAVGSEPPAPSAQATAGKQIRVAAAQPRSRLIDWRLRDPQAVLAKVDQNLSELEAIIQQAAARRCEAIALPEDTLGLGNWLAANELLVQRVLPPAVERMLARFGAAAAKHRMYVVCCNDVAEADGTMYNTAFLLGRDGKLLGRYRKVNMPIHELNKKRGDAFPVIP
;
A
#
# COMPACT_ATOMS: atom_id res chain seq x y z
N MET A 1 11.68 -20.44 -17.60
CA MET A 1 13.06 -20.10 -17.18
C MET A 1 13.56 -18.98 -18.07
N ARG A 2 13.88 -17.80 -17.49
CA ARG A 2 14.77 -16.78 -18.07
C ARG A 2 15.05 -15.71 -17.00
N ASN A 3 16.20 -15.92 -16.38
CA ASN A 3 17.23 -15.00 -15.88
C ASN A 3 16.80 -13.73 -15.12
N LEU A 4 16.98 -13.86 -13.81
CA LEU A 4 17.19 -12.83 -12.80
C LEU A 4 18.50 -12.08 -13.11
N LEU A 5 18.43 -10.74 -13.21
CA LEU A 5 19.60 -9.87 -13.18
C LEU A 5 19.57 -9.08 -11.86
N LEU A 6 20.42 -9.46 -10.91
CA LEU A 6 20.75 -8.64 -9.74
C LEU A 6 21.96 -7.77 -10.13
N LEU A 7 21.72 -6.48 -10.33
CA LEU A 7 22.76 -5.46 -10.41
C LEU A 7 22.97 -4.88 -9.02
N SER A 8 24.02 -5.34 -8.34
CA SER A 8 24.58 -4.69 -7.16
C SER A 8 25.66 -3.71 -7.62
N VAL A 9 25.29 -2.43 -7.77
CA VAL A 9 26.24 -1.34 -8.02
C VAL A 9 26.70 -0.80 -6.67
N LEU A 10 27.86 -1.28 -6.21
CA LEU A 10 28.65 -0.62 -5.18
C LEU A 10 29.47 0.48 -5.88
N ALA A 11 29.00 1.73 -5.76
CA ALA A 11 29.75 2.89 -6.19
C ALA A 11 30.76 3.28 -5.11
N ALA A 12 31.99 2.77 -5.21
CA ALA A 12 33.17 3.38 -4.60
C ALA A 12 34.42 2.83 -5.29
N GLY A 13 35.12 3.68 -6.04
CA GLY A 13 36.33 3.27 -6.74
C GLY A 13 36.99 4.43 -7.47
N CYS A 14 37.51 5.40 -6.70
CA CYS A 14 38.59 6.26 -7.16
C CYS A 14 39.91 5.70 -6.64
N TYR A 15 40.82 5.49 -7.57
CA TYR A 15 42.28 5.39 -7.47
C TYR A 15 42.95 4.22 -6.74
N LEU A 16 43.73 3.50 -7.56
CA LEU A 16 44.91 2.73 -7.17
C LEU A 16 45.95 3.69 -6.56
N SER A 17 46.39 3.38 -5.33
CA SER A 17 47.69 3.81 -4.81
C SER A 17 48.23 2.71 -3.90
N ILE A 18 49.34 2.12 -4.31
CA ILE A 18 50.14 1.20 -3.49
C ILE A 18 51.06 2.06 -2.63
N ALA A 19 51.04 1.89 -1.31
CA ALA A 19 52.09 2.36 -0.41
C ALA A 19 52.32 1.33 0.72
N TRP A 20 53.58 1.00 0.92
CA TRP A 20 54.09 0.09 1.96
C TRP A 20 54.69 0.95 3.08
N GLY A 21 54.33 0.67 4.35
CA GLY A 21 54.89 1.37 5.52
C GLY A 21 54.39 0.76 6.83
N ALA A 22 55.31 0.54 7.77
CA ALA A 22 55.16 -0.34 8.94
C ALA A 22 54.56 0.31 10.20
N VAL A 23 53.84 -0.52 10.96
CA VAL A 23 53.53 -0.49 12.41
C VAL A 23 53.15 0.87 13.03
N GLY A 24 51.85 1.11 13.07
CA GLY A 24 51.16 1.68 14.22
C GLY A 24 49.90 0.84 14.42
N SER A 25 49.68 0.28 15.61
CA SER A 25 48.43 -0.42 15.91
C SER A 25 47.28 0.58 15.84
N GLU A 26 46.47 0.50 14.78
CA GLU A 26 45.17 1.16 14.73
C GLU A 26 44.41 0.81 16.01
N PRO A 27 43.83 1.80 16.73
CA PRO A 27 42.87 1.46 17.77
C PRO A 27 41.77 0.62 17.10
N PRO A 28 41.31 -0.48 17.73
CA PRO A 28 40.25 -1.28 17.14
C PRO A 28 39.11 -0.34 16.78
N ALA A 29 38.68 -0.38 15.52
CA ALA A 29 37.47 0.31 15.09
C ALA A 29 36.41 0.05 16.16
N PRO A 30 35.74 1.09 16.70
CA PRO A 30 34.75 0.89 17.74
C PRO A 30 33.83 -0.19 17.23
N SER A 31 33.77 -1.32 17.95
CA SER A 31 32.84 -2.38 17.63
C SER A 31 31.48 -1.73 17.76
N ALA A 32 30.91 -1.33 16.63
CA ALA A 32 29.52 -1.00 16.55
C ALA A 32 28.83 -2.34 16.81
N GLN A 33 28.63 -2.65 18.09
CA GLN A 33 27.39 -3.26 18.53
C GLN A 33 26.31 -2.27 18.09
N ALA A 34 25.99 -2.30 16.80
CA ALA A 34 24.69 -1.92 16.34
C ALA A 34 23.76 -2.78 17.20
N THR A 35 23.05 -2.14 18.12
CA THR A 35 21.83 -2.73 18.64
C THR A 35 21.11 -3.21 17.39
N ALA A 36 20.96 -4.53 17.24
CA ALA A 36 20.40 -5.10 16.03
C ALA A 36 18.93 -4.70 16.03
N GLY A 37 18.66 -3.48 15.57
CA GLY A 37 17.33 -2.93 15.44
C GLY A 37 16.54 -3.88 14.56
N LYS A 38 15.30 -4.14 14.96
CA LYS A 38 14.41 -5.00 14.20
C LYS A 38 14.27 -4.43 12.78
N GLN A 39 14.92 -5.07 11.82
CA GLN A 39 14.78 -4.71 10.40
C GLN A 39 13.43 -5.20 9.91
N ILE A 40 12.71 -4.36 9.18
CA ILE A 40 11.48 -4.74 8.49
C ILE A 40 11.63 -4.57 6.98
N ARG A 41 11.03 -5.49 6.21
CA ARG A 41 10.93 -5.36 4.76
C ARG A 41 9.56 -4.80 4.37
N VAL A 42 9.55 -3.73 3.60
CA VAL A 42 8.31 -3.07 3.14
C VAL A 42 8.23 -3.10 1.63
N ALA A 43 7.06 -3.40 1.08
CA ALA A 43 6.75 -3.30 -0.33
C ALA A 43 5.81 -2.11 -0.62
N ALA A 44 5.99 -1.47 -1.76
CA ALA A 44 5.03 -0.52 -2.32
C ALA A 44 4.55 -1.06 -3.67
N ALA A 45 3.24 -1.20 -3.86
CA ALA A 45 2.68 -1.77 -5.06
C ALA A 45 2.44 -0.70 -6.14
N GLN A 46 2.93 -0.94 -7.35
CA GLN A 46 2.64 -0.15 -8.56
C GLN A 46 2.04 -1.03 -9.67
N PRO A 47 0.81 -1.51 -9.48
CA PRO A 47 0.07 -2.29 -10.49
C PRO A 47 -0.27 -1.46 -11.74
N ARG A 48 -0.52 -2.14 -12.86
CA ARG A 48 -1.09 -1.54 -14.09
C ARG A 48 -2.44 -0.88 -13.80
N SER A 49 -2.90 0.05 -14.64
CA SER A 49 -4.21 0.69 -14.46
C SER A 49 -5.34 -0.34 -14.30
N ARG A 50 -6.21 -0.08 -13.32
CA ARG A 50 -7.37 -0.90 -12.93
C ARG A 50 -8.66 -0.08 -12.90
N LEU A 51 -8.67 1.08 -13.56
CA LEU A 51 -9.79 2.01 -13.53
C LEU A 51 -11.01 1.36 -14.19
N ILE A 52 -12.13 1.39 -13.48
CA ILE A 52 -13.41 0.88 -13.96
C ILE A 52 -14.04 1.92 -14.88
N ASP A 53 -14.53 1.49 -16.05
CA ASP A 53 -15.20 2.38 -17.01
C ASP A 53 -16.43 3.03 -16.35
N TRP A 54 -16.45 4.36 -16.33
CA TRP A 54 -17.50 5.17 -15.75
C TRP A 54 -18.86 5.00 -16.43
N ARG A 55 -18.89 4.47 -17.67
CA ARG A 55 -20.12 4.16 -18.41
C ARG A 55 -20.84 2.93 -17.87
N LEU A 56 -20.19 2.10 -17.07
CA LEU A 56 -20.81 0.92 -16.49
C LEU A 56 -21.78 1.33 -15.38
N ARG A 57 -23.09 1.30 -15.66
CA ARG A 57 -24.14 1.76 -14.73
C ARG A 57 -24.74 0.66 -13.85
N ASP A 58 -24.61 -0.61 -14.22
CA ASP A 58 -25.14 -1.70 -13.40
C ASP A 58 -24.25 -1.93 -12.16
N PRO A 59 -24.77 -1.70 -10.93
CA PRO A 59 -23.96 -1.84 -9.71
C PRO A 59 -23.34 -3.22 -9.53
N GLN A 60 -24.03 -4.29 -9.94
CA GLN A 60 -23.48 -5.64 -9.80
C GLN A 60 -22.33 -5.89 -10.76
N ALA A 61 -22.44 -5.43 -12.01
CA ALA A 61 -21.33 -5.46 -12.95
C ALA A 61 -20.12 -4.63 -12.47
N VAL A 62 -20.34 -3.48 -11.83
CA VAL A 62 -19.26 -2.67 -11.23
C VAL A 62 -18.58 -3.43 -10.10
N LEU A 63 -19.36 -4.03 -9.19
CA LEU A 63 -18.81 -4.84 -8.10
C LEU A 63 -18.02 -6.05 -8.60
N ALA A 64 -18.44 -6.69 -9.70
CA ALA A 64 -17.67 -7.76 -10.33
C ALA A 64 -16.30 -7.27 -10.84
N LYS A 65 -16.20 -6.01 -11.30
CA LYS A 65 -14.91 -5.39 -11.71
C LYS A 65 -14.06 -5.02 -10.51
N VAL A 66 -14.67 -4.56 -9.42
CA VAL A 66 -13.99 -4.42 -8.13
C VAL A 66 -13.40 -5.77 -7.70
N ASP A 67 -14.15 -6.88 -7.78
CA ASP A 67 -13.64 -8.19 -7.39
C ASP A 67 -12.43 -8.64 -8.25
N GLN A 68 -12.42 -8.30 -9.54
CA GLN A 68 -11.28 -8.52 -10.43
C GLN A 68 -10.05 -7.73 -9.96
N ASN A 69 -10.22 -6.43 -9.72
CA ASN A 69 -9.17 -5.55 -9.22
C ASN A 69 -8.58 -6.04 -7.88
N LEU A 70 -9.45 -6.45 -6.94
CA LEU A 70 -9.02 -6.99 -5.65
C LEU A 70 -8.23 -8.29 -5.81
N SER A 71 -8.60 -9.16 -6.77
CA SER A 71 -7.86 -10.39 -7.06
C SER A 71 -6.45 -10.13 -7.59
N GLU A 72 -6.30 -9.12 -8.45
CA GLU A 72 -4.97 -8.69 -8.93
C GLU A 72 -4.09 -8.15 -7.80
N LEU A 73 -4.67 -7.36 -6.89
CA LEU A 73 -3.95 -6.81 -5.74
C LEU A 73 -3.58 -7.88 -4.70
N GLU A 74 -4.46 -8.86 -4.46
CA GLU A 74 -4.13 -10.05 -3.64
C GLU A 74 -2.93 -10.81 -4.19
N ALA A 75 -2.83 -10.97 -5.52
CA ALA A 75 -1.66 -11.60 -6.14
C ALA A 75 -0.37 -10.81 -5.88
N ILE A 76 -0.44 -9.48 -5.79
CA ILE A 76 0.70 -8.62 -5.44
C ILE A 76 1.05 -8.75 -3.95
N ILE A 77 0.05 -8.79 -3.06
CA ILE A 77 0.23 -9.08 -1.63
C ILE A 77 0.96 -10.41 -1.47
N GLN A 78 0.53 -11.45 -2.20
CA GLN A 78 1.18 -12.77 -2.19
C GLN A 78 2.64 -12.70 -2.68
N GLN A 79 2.94 -11.91 -3.72
CA GLN A 79 4.32 -11.72 -4.19
C GLN A 79 5.20 -11.02 -3.16
N ALA A 80 4.68 -10.00 -2.47
CA ALA A 80 5.40 -9.34 -1.38
C ALA A 80 5.67 -10.31 -0.22
N ALA A 81 4.68 -11.12 0.15
CA ALA A 81 4.84 -12.17 1.16
C ALA A 81 5.92 -13.19 0.76
N ALA A 82 5.93 -13.65 -0.50
CA ALA A 82 6.95 -14.56 -1.01
C ALA A 82 8.38 -13.97 -0.96
N ARG A 83 8.49 -12.64 -0.99
CA ARG A 83 9.76 -11.89 -0.83
C ARG A 83 10.09 -11.58 0.64
N ARG A 84 9.32 -12.12 1.58
CA ARG A 84 9.44 -11.91 3.03
C ARG A 84 9.31 -10.44 3.43
N CYS A 85 8.42 -9.70 2.75
CA CYS A 85 7.96 -8.40 3.20
C CYS A 85 7.03 -8.59 4.41
N GLU A 86 7.16 -7.67 5.36
CA GLU A 86 6.38 -7.60 6.59
C GLU A 86 5.28 -6.54 6.54
N ALA A 87 5.36 -5.63 5.57
CA ALA A 87 4.30 -4.70 5.23
C ALA A 87 4.23 -4.47 3.72
N ILE A 88 3.03 -4.15 3.22
CA ILE A 88 2.81 -3.68 1.85
C ILE A 88 1.85 -2.49 1.85
N ALA A 89 2.16 -1.47 1.05
CA ALA A 89 1.25 -0.39 0.72
C ALA A 89 0.69 -0.56 -0.70
N LEU A 90 -0.65 -0.53 -0.80
CA LEU A 90 -1.39 -0.52 -2.06
C LEU A 90 -1.71 0.92 -2.50
N PRO A 91 -2.06 1.14 -3.78
CA PRO A 91 -2.39 2.48 -4.30
C PRO A 91 -3.64 3.12 -3.64
N GLU A 92 -3.76 4.45 -3.79
CA GLU A 92 -4.87 5.25 -3.27
C GLU A 92 -6.26 4.82 -3.79
N ASP A 93 -6.39 4.58 -5.10
CA ASP A 93 -7.63 4.06 -5.69
C ASP A 93 -7.53 2.53 -5.79
N THR A 94 -7.60 1.88 -4.63
CA THR A 94 -7.47 0.42 -4.53
C THR A 94 -8.60 -0.28 -5.30
N LEU A 95 -9.83 0.25 -5.25
CA LEU A 95 -10.99 -0.34 -5.91
C LEU A 95 -11.01 -0.06 -7.42
N GLY A 96 -10.28 0.96 -7.90
CA GLY A 96 -10.31 1.41 -9.29
C GLY A 96 -11.55 2.23 -9.63
N LEU A 97 -12.18 2.84 -8.62
CA LEU A 97 -13.47 3.54 -8.74
C LEU A 97 -13.33 5.05 -8.90
N GLY A 98 -12.14 5.64 -8.85
CA GLY A 98 -11.97 7.11 -8.83
C GLY A 98 -12.71 7.84 -9.95
N ASN A 99 -12.51 7.41 -11.21
CA ASN A 99 -13.22 7.98 -12.37
C ASN A 99 -14.71 7.62 -12.37
N TRP A 100 -15.06 6.43 -11.89
CA TRP A 100 -16.43 5.96 -11.85
C TRP A 100 -17.27 6.80 -10.89
N LEU A 101 -16.76 7.07 -9.68
CA LEU A 101 -17.42 7.87 -8.65
C LEU A 101 -17.73 9.29 -9.15
N ALA A 102 -16.81 9.91 -9.88
CA ALA A 102 -17.00 11.26 -10.42
C ALA A 102 -18.18 11.37 -11.42
N ALA A 103 -18.59 10.27 -12.06
CA ALA A 103 -19.66 10.24 -13.06
C ALA A 103 -20.96 9.56 -12.59
N ASN A 104 -20.97 8.99 -11.38
CA ASN A 104 -22.01 8.07 -10.90
C ASN A 104 -22.49 8.39 -9.48
N GLU A 105 -22.59 9.67 -9.10
CA GLU A 105 -22.97 10.12 -7.75
C GLU A 105 -24.22 9.40 -7.19
N LEU A 106 -25.28 9.26 -7.99
CA LEU A 106 -26.53 8.60 -7.60
C LEU A 106 -26.40 7.09 -7.31
N LEU A 107 -25.31 6.45 -7.75
CA LEU A 107 -25.06 5.03 -7.57
C LEU A 107 -24.03 4.74 -6.48
N VAL A 108 -23.37 5.77 -5.92
CA VAL A 108 -22.28 5.63 -4.94
C VAL A 108 -22.72 4.77 -3.76
N GLN A 109 -23.87 5.05 -3.16
CA GLN A 109 -24.35 4.32 -1.97
C GLN A 109 -24.68 2.84 -2.25
N ARG A 110 -24.91 2.46 -3.51
CA ARG A 110 -25.18 1.08 -3.90
C ARG A 110 -23.92 0.28 -4.20
N VAL A 111 -22.80 0.94 -4.47
CA VAL A 111 -21.55 0.31 -4.93
C VAL A 111 -20.44 0.46 -3.89
N LEU A 112 -20.21 1.68 -3.40
CA LEU A 112 -19.02 1.99 -2.63
C LEU A 112 -19.00 1.29 -1.25
N PRO A 113 -20.07 1.31 -0.43
CA PRO A 113 -20.06 0.57 0.83
C PRO A 113 -19.76 -0.94 0.69
N PRO A 114 -20.46 -1.72 -0.16
CA PRO A 114 -20.13 -3.13 -0.33
C PRO A 114 -18.75 -3.36 -0.96
N ALA A 115 -18.27 -2.46 -1.82
CA ALA A 115 -16.93 -2.56 -2.40
C ALA A 115 -15.83 -2.37 -1.34
N VAL A 116 -15.99 -1.40 -0.43
CA VAL A 116 -15.08 -1.18 0.71
C VAL A 116 -15.12 -2.37 1.67
N GLU A 117 -16.30 -2.90 1.97
CA GLU A 117 -16.44 -4.11 2.81
C GLU A 117 -15.66 -5.30 2.23
N ARG A 118 -15.83 -5.57 0.92
CA ARG A 118 -15.10 -6.62 0.20
C ARG A 118 -13.60 -6.42 0.27
N MET A 119 -13.11 -5.19 0.05
CA MET A 119 -11.70 -4.85 0.13
C MET A 119 -11.11 -5.15 1.51
N LEU A 120 -11.77 -4.68 2.58
CA LEU A 120 -11.30 -4.89 3.95
C LEU A 120 -11.33 -6.38 4.33
N ALA A 121 -12.40 -7.11 3.96
CA ALA A 121 -12.50 -8.54 4.22
C ALA A 121 -11.40 -9.35 3.52
N ARG A 122 -11.22 -9.11 2.22
CA ARG A 122 -10.25 -9.83 1.38
C ARG A 122 -8.81 -9.54 1.77
N PHE A 123 -8.47 -8.27 1.94
CA PHE A 123 -7.12 -7.89 2.34
C PHE A 123 -6.84 -8.21 3.80
N GLY A 124 -7.85 -8.19 4.67
CA GLY A 124 -7.72 -8.69 6.04
C GLY A 124 -7.37 -10.17 6.07
N ALA A 125 -8.08 -11.00 5.28
CA ALA A 125 -7.76 -12.42 5.14
C ALA A 125 -6.34 -12.64 4.58
N ALA A 126 -5.93 -11.87 3.56
CA ALA A 126 -4.59 -11.97 2.99
C ALA A 126 -3.50 -11.52 3.99
N ALA A 127 -3.74 -10.44 4.74
CA ALA A 127 -2.85 -9.94 5.79
C ALA A 127 -2.65 -11.00 6.89
N ALA A 128 -3.74 -11.61 7.37
CA ALA A 128 -3.71 -12.70 8.35
C ALA A 128 -2.94 -13.92 7.84
N LYS A 129 -3.25 -14.37 6.62
CA LYS A 129 -2.61 -15.53 5.97
C LYS A 129 -1.10 -15.36 5.87
N HIS A 130 -0.63 -14.15 5.57
CA HIS A 130 0.79 -13.87 5.35
C HIS A 130 1.49 -13.23 6.55
N ARG A 131 0.76 -13.02 7.67
CA ARG A 131 1.24 -12.31 8.87
C ARG A 131 1.92 -10.99 8.53
N MET A 132 1.30 -10.23 7.64
CA MET A 132 1.84 -9.01 7.04
C MET A 132 0.90 -7.82 7.29
N TYR A 133 1.45 -6.62 7.47
CA TYR A 133 0.64 -5.40 7.49
C TYR A 133 0.23 -5.00 6.07
N VAL A 134 -1.01 -4.59 5.87
CA VAL A 134 -1.50 -4.15 4.56
C VAL A 134 -2.10 -2.76 4.69
N VAL A 135 -1.55 -1.79 3.96
CA VAL A 135 -2.16 -0.48 3.77
C VAL A 135 -2.96 -0.52 2.47
N CYS A 136 -4.24 -0.21 2.55
CA CYS A 136 -5.11 0.02 1.40
C CYS A 136 -5.82 1.35 1.58
N CYS A 137 -6.32 1.92 0.49
CA CYS A 137 -6.95 3.23 0.52
C CYS A 137 -8.05 3.27 -0.52
N ASN A 138 -9.14 3.95 -0.21
CA ASN A 138 -10.19 4.28 -1.15
C ASN A 138 -11.07 5.42 -0.61
N ASP A 139 -11.90 6.00 -1.46
CA ASP A 139 -13.07 6.75 -1.01
C ASP A 139 -14.04 5.87 -0.23
N VAL A 140 -14.70 6.46 0.76
CA VAL A 140 -15.71 5.85 1.64
C VAL A 140 -16.91 6.78 1.72
N ALA A 141 -18.10 6.21 1.54
CA ALA A 141 -19.37 6.87 1.80
C ALA A 141 -19.87 6.49 3.20
N GLU A 142 -20.12 7.49 4.03
CA GLU A 142 -20.86 7.31 5.29
C GLU A 142 -22.37 7.19 5.01
N ALA A 143 -23.14 6.72 6.00
CA ALA A 143 -24.59 6.53 5.89
C ALA A 143 -25.35 7.84 5.60
N ASP A 144 -24.80 8.98 6.02
CA ASP A 144 -25.35 10.31 5.77
C ASP A 144 -24.96 10.90 4.40
N GLY A 145 -24.21 10.15 3.58
CA GLY A 145 -23.71 10.62 2.29
C GLY A 145 -22.37 11.34 2.34
N THR A 146 -21.81 11.59 3.52
CA THR A 146 -20.50 12.21 3.65
C THR A 146 -19.43 11.32 3.04
N MET A 147 -18.64 11.89 2.14
CA MET A 147 -17.55 11.20 1.46
C MET A 147 -16.20 11.55 2.08
N TYR A 148 -15.36 10.54 2.28
CA TYR A 148 -13.98 10.69 2.75
C TYR A 148 -13.03 9.86 1.89
N ASN A 149 -11.88 10.42 1.51
CA ASN A 149 -10.76 9.60 1.07
C ASN A 149 -10.08 9.01 2.31
N THR A 150 -10.04 7.68 2.42
CA THR A 150 -9.65 6.98 3.64
C THR A 150 -8.61 5.91 3.36
N ALA A 151 -7.46 6.03 4.00
CA ALA A 151 -6.48 4.95 4.11
C ALA A 151 -6.77 4.09 5.34
N PHE A 152 -6.53 2.79 5.21
CA PHE A 152 -6.76 1.77 6.22
C PHE A 152 -5.45 1.01 6.45
N LEU A 153 -5.11 0.77 7.72
CA LEU A 153 -4.02 -0.13 8.10
C LEU A 153 -4.61 -1.43 8.66
N LEU A 154 -4.39 -2.53 7.95
CA LEU A 154 -4.73 -3.87 8.39
C LEU A 154 -3.53 -4.51 9.08
N GLY A 155 -3.78 -5.10 10.24
CA GLY A 155 -2.81 -5.79 11.07
C GLY A 155 -2.47 -7.18 10.54
N ARG A 156 -1.42 -7.77 11.12
CA ARG A 156 -0.96 -9.12 10.78
C ARG A 156 -1.94 -10.23 11.17
N ASP A 157 -2.95 -9.92 11.97
CA ASP A 157 -4.07 -10.79 12.32
C ASP A 157 -5.29 -10.58 11.39
N GLY A 158 -5.15 -9.69 10.39
CA GLY A 158 -6.19 -9.33 9.45
C GLY A 158 -7.19 -8.30 9.96
N LYS A 159 -7.05 -7.81 11.20
CA LYS A 159 -7.96 -6.82 11.77
C LYS A 159 -7.55 -5.41 11.38
N LEU A 160 -8.53 -4.52 11.30
CA LEU A 160 -8.27 -3.09 11.13
C LEU A 160 -7.63 -2.52 12.39
N LEU A 161 -6.41 -1.98 12.26
CA LEU A 161 -5.71 -1.31 13.35
C LEU A 161 -6.03 0.18 13.43
N GLY A 162 -6.34 0.81 12.29
CA GLY A 162 -6.72 2.21 12.27
C GLY A 162 -6.98 2.75 10.86
N ARG A 163 -7.45 3.99 10.82
CA ARG A 163 -7.81 4.71 9.60
C ARG A 163 -7.17 6.10 9.60
N TYR A 164 -6.86 6.60 8.42
CA TYR A 164 -6.48 7.98 8.17
C TYR A 164 -7.41 8.55 7.11
N ARG A 165 -7.99 9.73 7.37
CA ARG A 165 -8.79 10.48 6.39
C ARG A 165 -7.93 11.59 5.81
N LYS A 166 -7.90 11.71 4.48
CA LYS A 166 -7.06 12.69 3.77
C LYS A 166 -7.37 14.11 4.25
N VAL A 167 -6.34 14.81 4.73
CA VAL A 167 -6.46 16.16 5.29
C VAL A 167 -6.28 17.22 4.19
N ASN A 168 -5.27 17.01 3.34
CA ASN A 168 -4.91 17.92 2.25
C ASN A 168 -5.52 17.44 0.94
N MET A 169 -6.68 18.00 0.59
CA MET A 169 -7.42 17.63 -0.61
C MET A 169 -6.88 18.36 -1.83
N PRO A 170 -6.65 17.67 -2.96
CA PRO A 170 -6.49 18.34 -4.24
C PRO A 170 -7.82 18.97 -4.68
N ILE A 171 -7.75 19.95 -5.59
CA ILE A 171 -8.91 20.74 -6.04
C ILE A 171 -10.07 19.85 -6.52
N HIS A 172 -9.76 18.77 -7.25
CA HIS A 172 -10.75 17.86 -7.82
C HIS A 172 -11.42 16.92 -6.80
N GLU A 173 -11.02 16.95 -5.53
CA GLU A 173 -11.62 16.15 -4.45
C GLU A 173 -12.28 17.03 -3.37
N LEU A 174 -12.46 18.33 -3.61
CA LEU A 174 -13.07 19.25 -2.63
C LEU A 174 -14.55 18.98 -2.35
N ASN A 175 -15.18 18.09 -3.12
CA ASN A 175 -16.51 17.56 -2.84
C ASN A 175 -16.53 16.54 -1.68
N LYS A 176 -15.35 16.13 -1.18
CA LYS A 176 -15.19 15.21 -0.04
C LYS A 176 -14.83 15.98 1.22
N LYS A 177 -15.20 15.45 2.38
CA LYS A 177 -14.83 16.02 3.67
C LYS A 177 -13.37 15.72 4.01
N ARG A 178 -12.70 16.72 4.57
CA ARG A 178 -11.33 16.62 5.05
C ARG A 178 -11.26 15.79 6.33
N GLY A 179 -10.17 15.05 6.49
CA GLY A 179 -9.73 14.59 7.80
C GLY A 179 -9.21 15.74 8.67
N ASP A 180 -9.07 15.47 9.96
CA ASP A 180 -8.70 16.43 11.01
C ASP A 180 -7.55 15.93 11.91
N ALA A 181 -6.95 14.77 11.58
CA ALA A 181 -5.94 14.12 12.41
C ALA A 181 -4.83 13.44 11.58
N PHE A 182 -3.67 13.26 12.21
CA PHE A 182 -2.50 12.53 11.68
C PHE A 182 -2.14 11.38 12.64
N PRO A 183 -2.90 10.27 12.63
CA PRO A 183 -2.73 9.19 13.59
C PRO A 183 -1.43 8.43 13.37
N VAL A 184 -0.78 8.05 14.46
CA VAL A 184 0.31 7.06 14.50
C VAL A 184 -0.26 5.79 15.11
N ILE A 185 -0.19 4.68 14.39
CA ILE A 185 -0.72 3.39 14.84
C ILE A 185 0.46 2.55 15.36
N PRO A 186 0.50 2.21 16.66
CA PRO A 186 1.60 1.49 17.29
C PRO A 186 1.67 -0.01 16.90
#